data_AF-A0A344UQC3-F1
#
_entry.id   AF-A0A344UQC3-F1
#
_cell.length_a   1.000
_cell.length_b   1.000
_cell.length_c   1.000
_cell.angle_alpha   90.00
_cell.angle_beta   90.00
_cell.angle_gamma   90.00
#
_symmetry.space_group_name_H-M   'P 1'
#
loop_
_entity.id
_entity.type
_entity.pdbx_description
1 polymer ?
#
loop_
_entity_poly.entity_id
_entity_poly.type
_entity_poly.pdbx_seq_one_letter_code
_entity_poly.pdbx_strand_id
1 'polypeptide(L)'
;MSRGITLWGRHHHVMPCIAVAVLAAAAVRGLVLLIAADGGTVEVAPLWVATVAAVPPLFMFTTETDADRAAPRSLAARRWTLLGIAVLVSGLISLAAFPTTIGEWGFVAAWRDAVALLGLGLLSLTVLPPAAIWVTPLVAALASMLFSWPLHPTLSLGLWGALHAPADAFLDPGVPNLSIPLCLLIGVAGIATFANGLTWAPRTFTSKAQQPRQNAMTHRRSGTRGIRSASLTVPMACLVAVVSAWPWMTSLSGWGGSPRLLLAFEVPGSVFIAVACAVLLGVVSGQYRWRSGVAVWQRLSTRPAWTLPARAAGKAAATAVAAVGAPALAMALVTAGDLARHGVGADVVATEFLAGWPPTLLVLAEVAVGAALGACAGWWTGRIWMAPACLIVALAVMIAVPRPPGQDVDRKWAERYGYTACQTVPGHDVRVCAPAPDKGYLPAAAASLSQIYSQSPHPEALPRLVRLTTTGTMGGNIHPKGLNNPPDIGAHGSRGLAPPHQFASDAMSSTDAGRSLAYSTEAWCTGTDLLDLQKLFGVDEYAQTPTMDKTLAALKTCRV
;
A
#
# COMPACT_ATOMS: atom_id res chain seq x y z
N MET A 1 27.91 -41.24 4.16
CA MET A 1 27.86 -39.82 4.58
C MET A 1 26.64 -39.05 4.04
N SER A 2 26.08 -39.38 2.87
CA SER A 2 24.92 -38.69 2.26
C SER A 2 23.62 -38.71 3.08
N ARG A 3 23.35 -39.77 3.87
CA ARG A 3 22.17 -39.86 4.75
C ARG A 3 22.13 -38.79 5.85
N GLY A 4 23.28 -38.34 6.34
CA GLY A 4 23.34 -37.35 7.43
C GLY A 4 22.99 -35.93 6.98
N ILE A 5 23.49 -35.51 5.81
CA ILE A 5 23.22 -34.19 5.24
C ILE A 5 21.77 -34.08 4.76
N THR A 6 21.23 -35.14 4.17
CA THR A 6 19.83 -35.19 3.72
C THR A 6 18.84 -35.17 4.89
N LEU A 7 19.13 -35.88 5.99
CA LEU A 7 18.32 -35.79 7.21
C LEU A 7 18.41 -34.40 7.86
N TRP A 8 19.60 -33.80 7.91
CA TRP A 8 19.80 -32.44 8.40
C TRP A 8 19.03 -31.41 7.56
N GLY A 9 19.12 -31.48 6.23
CA GLY A 9 18.37 -30.63 5.32
C GLY A 9 16.85 -30.81 5.44
N ARG A 10 16.38 -32.04 5.74
CA ARG A 10 14.96 -32.32 5.99
C ARG A 10 14.49 -31.74 7.33
N HIS A 11 15.32 -31.81 8.37
CA HIS A 11 15.07 -31.24 9.69
C HIS A 11 14.93 -29.70 9.62
N HIS A 12 15.80 -29.04 8.85
CA HIS A 12 15.72 -27.60 8.60
C HIS A 12 14.79 -27.20 7.47
N HIS A 13 14.06 -28.15 6.87
CA HIS A 13 13.14 -27.88 5.76
C HIS A 13 13.81 -27.10 4.60
N VAL A 14 15.09 -27.34 4.33
CA VAL A 14 15.88 -26.56 3.35
C VAL A 14 15.25 -26.62 1.95
N MET A 15 15.05 -27.84 1.42
CA MET A 15 14.49 -28.03 0.08
C MET A 15 13.09 -27.42 -0.11
N PRO A 16 12.10 -27.66 0.77
CA PRO A 16 10.80 -27.02 0.60
C PRO A 16 10.85 -25.50 0.74
N CYS A 17 11.71 -24.93 1.60
CA CYS A 17 11.85 -23.48 1.70
C CYS A 17 12.44 -22.87 0.41
N ILE A 18 13.46 -23.51 -0.18
CA ILE A 18 14.03 -23.08 -1.47
C ILE A 18 13.01 -23.20 -2.59
N ALA A 19 12.31 -24.33 -2.67
CA ALA A 19 11.30 -24.56 -3.72
C ALA A 19 10.19 -23.51 -3.68
N VAL A 20 9.70 -23.17 -2.48
CA VAL A 20 8.69 -22.11 -2.31
C VAL A 20 9.25 -20.75 -2.74
N ALA A 21 10.48 -20.40 -2.35
CA ALA A 21 11.11 -19.14 -2.73
C ALA A 21 11.25 -19.01 -4.25
N VAL A 22 11.72 -20.07 -4.92
CA VAL A 22 11.90 -20.09 -6.38
C VAL A 22 10.56 -19.99 -7.11
N LEU A 23 9.57 -20.81 -6.73
CA LEU A 23 8.25 -20.81 -7.38
C LEU A 23 7.53 -19.47 -7.16
N ALA A 24 7.60 -18.91 -5.95
CA ALA A 24 7.00 -17.62 -5.65
C ALA A 24 7.69 -16.48 -6.41
N ALA A 25 9.03 -16.47 -6.48
CA ALA A 25 9.76 -15.48 -7.24
C ALA A 25 9.48 -15.55 -8.74
N ALA A 26 9.39 -16.77 -9.31
CA ALA A 26 9.03 -16.97 -10.70
C ALA A 26 7.60 -16.48 -10.99
N ALA A 27 6.65 -16.77 -10.11
CA ALA A 27 5.27 -16.29 -10.24
C ALA A 27 5.16 -14.76 -10.16
N VAL A 28 5.83 -14.14 -9.17
CA VAL A 28 5.86 -12.67 -9.01
C VAL A 28 6.54 -12.02 -10.22
N ARG A 29 7.65 -12.57 -10.70
CA ARG A 29 8.33 -12.01 -11.88
C ARG A 29 7.50 -12.18 -13.15
N GLY A 30 6.89 -13.34 -13.37
CA GLY A 30 5.96 -13.54 -14.48
C GLY A 30 4.81 -12.54 -14.47
N LEU A 31 4.28 -12.23 -13.29
CA LEU A 31 3.27 -11.21 -13.13
C LEU A 31 3.75 -9.80 -13.49
N VAL A 32 4.92 -9.40 -13.00
CA VAL A 32 5.53 -8.10 -13.34
C VAL A 32 5.71 -7.97 -14.85
N LEU A 33 6.13 -9.04 -15.53
CA LEU A 33 6.29 -9.04 -16.99
C LEU A 33 4.96 -8.90 -17.73
N LEU A 34 3.87 -9.48 -17.21
CA LEU A 34 2.53 -9.30 -17.77
C LEU A 34 2.05 -7.85 -17.64
N ILE A 35 2.25 -7.23 -16.47
CA ILE A 35 1.90 -5.82 -16.26
C ILE A 35 2.72 -4.90 -17.18
N ALA A 36 4.00 -5.23 -17.37
CA ALA A 36 4.88 -4.47 -18.25
C ALA A 36 4.51 -4.59 -19.73
N ALA A 37 3.93 -5.72 -20.15
CA ALA A 37 3.47 -5.91 -21.53
C ALA A 37 2.32 -4.97 -21.91
N ASP A 38 1.51 -4.53 -20.93
CA ASP A 38 0.41 -3.58 -21.11
C ASP A 38 0.88 -2.10 -21.06
N GLY A 39 2.19 -1.85 -21.08
CA GLY A 39 2.77 -0.49 -21.02
C GLY A 39 2.89 0.07 -19.61
N GLY A 40 2.60 -0.71 -18.57
CA GLY A 40 2.81 -0.32 -17.17
C GLY A 40 4.27 -0.48 -16.73
N THR A 41 4.71 0.33 -15.77
CA THR A 41 5.98 0.11 -15.06
C THR A 41 5.69 -0.19 -13.59
N VAL A 42 6.35 -1.20 -13.02
CA VAL A 42 6.21 -1.56 -11.61
C VAL A 42 7.54 -1.30 -10.92
N GLU A 43 7.69 -0.09 -10.37
CA GLU A 43 8.90 0.35 -9.67
C GLU A 43 9.24 -0.56 -8.47
N VAL A 44 8.22 -1.13 -7.83
CA VAL A 44 8.34 -1.97 -6.63
C VAL A 44 8.70 -3.43 -6.93
N ALA A 45 8.84 -3.80 -8.20
CA ALA A 45 9.07 -5.18 -8.62
C ALA A 45 10.30 -5.85 -7.95
N PRO A 46 11.46 -5.18 -7.81
CA PRO A 46 12.61 -5.76 -7.12
C PRO A 46 12.31 -6.13 -5.66
N LEU A 47 11.59 -5.26 -4.94
CA LEU A 47 11.20 -5.50 -3.55
C LEU A 47 10.23 -6.68 -3.41
N TRP A 48 9.30 -6.84 -4.35
CA TRP A 48 8.37 -7.98 -4.34
C TRP A 48 9.13 -9.30 -4.50
N VAL A 49 10.05 -9.36 -5.48
CA VAL A 49 10.90 -10.55 -5.71
C VAL A 49 11.80 -10.80 -4.50
N ALA A 50 12.41 -9.77 -3.94
CA ALA A 50 13.25 -9.85 -2.75
C ALA A 50 12.49 -10.44 -1.54
N THR A 51 11.25 -9.99 -1.33
CA THR A 51 10.40 -10.44 -0.22
C THR A 51 10.13 -11.94 -0.32
N VAL A 52 9.74 -12.41 -1.50
CA VAL A 52 9.42 -13.84 -1.72
C VAL A 52 10.68 -14.71 -1.79
N ALA A 53 11.83 -14.13 -2.12
CA ALA A 53 13.13 -14.80 -2.07
C ALA A 53 13.66 -14.94 -0.64
N ALA A 54 13.43 -13.95 0.24
CA ALA A 54 14.00 -13.90 1.59
C ALA A 54 13.13 -14.57 2.67
N VAL A 55 11.80 -14.40 2.61
CA VAL A 55 10.91 -14.84 3.70
C VAL A 55 10.85 -16.37 3.86
N PRO A 56 10.73 -17.20 2.79
CA PRO A 56 10.70 -18.64 2.96
C PRO A 56 12.00 -19.24 3.54
N PRO A 57 13.22 -18.83 3.10
CA PRO A 57 14.46 -19.31 3.70
C PRO A 57 14.64 -19.00 5.19
N LEU A 58 14.01 -17.95 5.72
CA LEU A 58 14.06 -17.65 7.16
C LEU A 58 13.57 -18.82 8.02
N PHE A 59 12.65 -19.63 7.52
CA PHE A 59 12.12 -20.77 8.26
C PHE A 59 13.16 -21.86 8.51
N MET A 60 14.25 -21.91 7.73
CA MET A 60 15.37 -22.83 7.97
C MET A 60 16.04 -22.60 9.33
N PHE A 61 15.95 -21.37 9.87
CA PHE A 61 16.55 -20.98 11.14
C PHE A 61 15.64 -21.21 12.36
N THR A 62 14.40 -21.67 12.15
CA THR A 62 13.40 -21.81 13.24
C THR A 62 13.42 -23.15 13.96
N THR A 63 14.15 -24.13 13.42
CA THR A 63 14.14 -25.53 13.88
C THR A 63 15.34 -25.91 14.76
N GLU A 64 16.12 -24.92 15.23
CA GLU A 64 17.23 -25.18 16.14
C GLU A 64 16.72 -25.67 17.50
N THR A 65 17.00 -26.92 17.85
CA THR A 65 16.57 -27.53 19.12
C THR A 65 17.64 -27.44 20.21
N ASP A 66 17.27 -27.63 21.48
CA ASP A 66 18.26 -27.67 22.57
C ASP A 66 19.22 -28.87 22.43
N ALA A 67 18.79 -29.96 21.80
CA ALA A 67 19.64 -31.08 21.42
C ALA A 67 20.70 -30.67 20.36
N ASP A 68 20.35 -29.77 19.44
CA ASP A 68 21.31 -29.25 18.44
C ASP A 68 22.40 -28.40 19.08
N ARG A 69 22.08 -27.68 20.16
CA ARG A 69 23.01 -26.86 20.93
C ARG A 69 23.97 -27.68 21.80
N ALA A 70 23.50 -28.81 22.30
CA ALA A 70 24.29 -29.73 23.11
C ALA A 70 25.09 -30.76 22.28
N ALA A 71 24.89 -30.81 20.97
CA ALA A 71 25.58 -31.75 20.10
C ALA A 71 27.10 -31.45 20.00
N PRO A 72 27.96 -32.48 19.93
CA PRO A 72 29.42 -32.32 19.87
C PRO A 72 29.93 -31.71 18.54
N ARG A 73 29.04 -31.43 17.58
CA ARG A 73 29.39 -30.84 16.27
C ARG A 73 29.23 -29.33 16.31
N SER A 74 30.13 -28.62 15.63
CA SER A 74 30.14 -27.15 15.62
C SER A 74 28.79 -26.56 15.18
N LEU A 75 28.14 -25.86 16.10
CA LEU A 75 26.89 -25.14 15.86
C LEU A 75 27.12 -23.98 14.87
N ALA A 76 28.25 -23.29 15.01
CA ALA A 76 28.65 -22.18 14.16
C ALA A 76 28.71 -22.60 12.68
N ALA A 77 29.36 -23.73 12.36
CA ALA A 77 29.47 -24.19 10.98
C ALA A 77 28.10 -24.49 10.35
N ARG A 78 27.16 -25.07 11.12
CA ARG A 78 25.79 -25.33 10.65
C ARG A 78 25.01 -24.04 10.39
N ARG A 79 25.11 -23.05 11.29
CA ARG A 79 24.50 -21.73 11.12
C ARG A 79 25.04 -21.01 9.88
N TRP A 80 26.37 -20.99 9.71
CA TRP A 80 27.02 -20.42 8.53
C TRP A 80 26.64 -21.15 7.23
N THR A 81 26.50 -22.47 7.27
CA THR A 81 26.05 -23.26 6.10
C THR A 81 24.63 -22.88 5.68
N LEU A 82 23.68 -22.80 6.63
CA LEU A 82 22.31 -22.36 6.33
C LEU A 82 22.26 -20.92 5.82
N LEU A 83 23.07 -20.04 6.40
CA LEU A 83 23.17 -18.65 5.98
C LEU A 83 23.70 -18.51 4.55
N GLY A 84 24.78 -19.23 4.24
CA GLY A 84 25.37 -19.28 2.90
C GLY A 84 24.36 -19.78 1.87
N ILE A 85 23.58 -20.83 2.20
CA ILE A 85 22.50 -21.33 1.35
C ILE A 85 21.45 -20.24 1.10
N ALA A 86 20.95 -19.57 2.16
CA ALA A 86 19.91 -18.56 2.03
C ALA A 86 20.36 -17.36 1.18
N VAL A 87 21.57 -16.83 1.43
CA VAL A 87 22.14 -15.70 0.69
C VAL A 87 22.38 -16.09 -0.78
N LEU A 88 22.97 -17.26 -1.03
CA LEU A 88 23.25 -17.72 -2.39
C LEU A 88 21.97 -17.96 -3.20
N VAL A 89 20.95 -18.58 -2.59
CA VAL A 89 19.64 -18.76 -3.22
C VAL A 89 18.98 -17.41 -3.53
N SER A 90 19.05 -16.44 -2.62
CA SER A 90 18.50 -15.10 -2.88
C SER A 90 19.19 -14.39 -4.05
N GLY A 91 20.51 -14.54 -4.18
CA GLY A 91 21.29 -13.99 -5.28
C GLY A 91 20.95 -14.65 -6.62
N LEU A 92 20.84 -15.97 -6.65
CA LEU A 92 20.44 -16.72 -7.86
C LEU A 92 19.02 -16.36 -8.32
N ILE A 93 18.08 -16.22 -7.37
CA ILE A 93 16.71 -15.79 -7.68
C ILE A 93 16.71 -14.36 -8.24
N SER A 94 17.46 -13.45 -7.61
CA SER A 94 17.55 -12.05 -8.06
C SER A 94 18.15 -11.95 -9.47
N LEU A 95 19.19 -12.74 -9.76
CA LEU A 95 19.84 -12.78 -11.08
C LEU A 95 18.90 -13.35 -12.14
N ALA A 96 18.15 -14.41 -11.82
CA ALA A 96 17.19 -15.02 -12.74
C ALA A 96 15.99 -14.10 -13.01
N ALA A 97 15.54 -13.34 -12.01
CA ALA A 97 14.44 -12.40 -12.16
C ALA A 97 14.86 -11.13 -12.93
N PHE A 98 16.05 -10.61 -12.66
CA PHE A 98 16.58 -9.38 -13.25
C PHE A 98 17.95 -9.64 -13.87
N PRO A 99 18.02 -10.20 -15.09
CA PRO A 99 19.30 -10.41 -15.75
C PRO A 99 19.98 -9.06 -16.02
N THR A 100 21.29 -8.99 -15.77
CA THR A 100 22.12 -7.77 -15.86
C THR A 100 22.19 -7.14 -17.26
N THR A 101 21.60 -7.78 -18.27
CA THR A 101 21.58 -7.34 -19.66
C THR A 101 20.31 -6.56 -20.04
N ILE A 102 19.31 -6.48 -19.16
CA ILE A 102 18.01 -5.83 -19.43
C ILE A 102 17.58 -5.02 -18.19
N GLY A 103 17.89 -3.72 -18.17
CA GLY A 103 17.43 -2.76 -17.16
C GLY A 103 18.46 -2.46 -16.06
N GLU A 104 18.73 -1.17 -15.86
CA GLU A 104 19.72 -0.68 -14.91
C GLU A 104 19.32 -1.06 -13.46
N TRP A 105 20.22 -1.75 -12.75
CA TRP A 105 20.22 -2.01 -11.29
C TRP A 105 19.16 -2.93 -10.65
N GLY A 106 18.23 -3.52 -11.40
CA GLY A 106 17.19 -4.40 -10.84
C GLY A 106 17.71 -5.61 -10.05
N PHE A 107 18.79 -6.24 -10.50
CA PHE A 107 19.48 -7.33 -9.77
C PHE A 107 19.99 -6.88 -8.40
N VAL A 108 20.68 -5.74 -8.38
CA VAL A 108 21.34 -5.22 -7.18
C VAL A 108 20.30 -4.81 -6.15
N ALA A 109 19.22 -4.14 -6.58
CA ALA A 109 18.09 -3.79 -5.72
C ALA A 109 17.47 -5.04 -5.10
N ALA A 110 17.07 -6.02 -5.91
CA ALA A 110 16.43 -7.25 -5.43
C ALA A 110 17.33 -8.03 -4.46
N TRP A 111 18.62 -8.16 -4.74
CA TRP A 111 19.54 -8.89 -3.87
C TRP A 111 19.84 -8.13 -2.57
N ARG A 112 20.11 -6.82 -2.65
CA ARG A 112 20.27 -5.93 -1.49
C ARG A 112 19.08 -6.06 -0.55
N ASP A 113 17.86 -5.95 -1.08
CA ASP A 113 16.64 -5.99 -0.30
C ASP A 113 16.43 -7.38 0.31
N ALA A 114 16.73 -8.45 -0.43
CA ALA A 114 16.63 -9.81 0.10
C ALA A 114 17.60 -10.03 1.28
N VAL A 115 18.83 -9.52 1.19
CA VAL A 115 19.81 -9.59 2.28
C VAL A 115 19.36 -8.79 3.50
N ALA A 116 18.81 -7.58 3.29
CA ALA A 116 18.26 -6.78 4.39
C ALA A 116 17.07 -7.47 5.07
N LEU A 117 16.15 -8.05 4.30
CA LEU A 117 14.99 -8.78 4.82
C LEU A 117 15.40 -10.06 5.56
N LEU A 118 16.39 -10.81 5.05
CA LEU A 118 17.00 -11.91 5.79
C LEU A 118 17.60 -11.41 7.12
N GLY A 119 18.32 -10.30 7.09
CA GLY A 119 18.88 -9.63 8.27
C GLY A 119 17.83 -9.26 9.31
N LEU A 120 16.74 -8.60 8.88
CA LEU A 120 15.61 -8.23 9.75
C LEU A 120 14.92 -9.44 10.37
N GLY A 121 14.79 -10.53 9.62
CA GLY A 121 14.25 -11.78 10.14
C GLY A 121 15.15 -12.38 11.23
N LEU A 122 16.46 -12.42 10.99
CA LEU A 122 17.43 -12.93 11.97
C LEU A 122 17.53 -12.03 13.21
N LEU A 123 17.59 -10.70 13.03
CA LEU A 123 17.52 -9.72 14.11
C LEU A 123 16.28 -9.92 14.98
N SER A 124 15.16 -10.27 14.36
CA SER A 124 13.90 -10.49 15.07
C SER A 124 14.00 -11.55 16.15
N LEU A 125 14.85 -12.57 15.98
CA LEU A 125 15.03 -13.67 16.95
C LEU A 125 15.60 -13.20 18.29
N THR A 126 16.16 -11.98 18.34
CA THR A 126 16.65 -11.38 19.58
C THR A 126 15.50 -11.03 20.53
N VAL A 127 14.34 -10.63 20.01
CA VAL A 127 13.18 -10.13 20.77
C VAL A 127 11.93 -11.00 20.57
N LEU A 128 11.72 -11.54 19.37
CA LEU A 128 10.55 -12.29 18.97
C LEU A 128 10.78 -13.82 19.06
N PRO A 129 9.73 -14.61 19.33
CA PRO A 129 9.85 -16.06 19.27
C PRO A 129 10.17 -16.53 17.83
N PRO A 130 10.86 -17.67 17.64
CA PRO A 130 11.20 -18.18 16.30
C PRO A 130 10.01 -18.33 15.35
N ALA A 131 8.81 -18.59 15.90
CA ALA A 131 7.59 -18.68 15.10
C ALA A 131 7.16 -17.35 14.44
N ALA A 132 7.71 -16.22 14.89
CA ALA A 132 7.44 -14.87 14.39
C ALA A 132 8.61 -14.30 13.58
N ILE A 133 9.58 -15.14 13.15
CA ILE A 133 10.78 -14.70 12.39
C ILE A 133 10.45 -13.93 11.10
N TRP A 134 9.26 -14.14 10.55
CA TRP A 134 8.77 -13.53 9.33
C TRP A 134 8.12 -12.15 9.54
N VAL A 135 7.82 -11.77 10.79
CA VAL A 135 7.02 -10.56 11.08
C VAL A 135 7.78 -9.29 10.71
N THR A 136 8.99 -9.10 11.24
CA THR A 136 9.80 -7.90 10.94
C THR A 136 10.11 -7.71 9.46
N PRO A 137 10.57 -8.73 8.69
CA PRO A 137 10.81 -8.52 7.26
C PRO A 137 9.53 -8.22 6.48
N LEU A 138 8.40 -8.87 6.80
CA LEU A 138 7.15 -8.56 6.10
C LEU A 138 6.61 -7.18 6.46
N VAL A 139 6.72 -6.74 7.72
CA VAL A 139 6.34 -5.39 8.12
C VAL A 139 7.23 -4.36 7.40
N ALA A 140 8.54 -4.59 7.30
CA ALA A 140 9.44 -3.70 6.58
C ALA A 140 9.12 -3.65 5.08
N ALA A 141 8.91 -4.81 4.44
CA ALA A 141 8.54 -4.87 3.03
C ALA A 141 7.20 -4.16 2.77
N LEU A 142 6.17 -4.44 3.56
CA LEU A 142 4.86 -3.77 3.43
C LEU A 142 4.96 -2.27 3.69
N ALA A 143 5.69 -1.85 4.73
CA ALA A 143 5.90 -0.43 5.01
C ALA A 143 6.60 0.26 3.84
N SER A 144 7.61 -0.37 3.24
CA SER A 144 8.32 0.18 2.07
C SER A 144 7.45 0.22 0.82
N MET A 145 6.50 -0.70 0.63
CA MET A 145 5.52 -0.65 -0.46
C MET A 145 4.50 0.49 -0.32
N LEU A 146 4.37 1.11 0.87
CA LEU A 146 3.46 2.22 1.12
C LEU A 146 4.06 3.59 0.80
N PHE A 147 5.34 3.65 0.40
CA PHE A 147 6.01 4.87 -0.03
C PHE A 147 6.12 4.92 -1.54
N SER A 148 5.63 6.00 -2.16
CA SER A 148 5.97 6.33 -3.55
C SER A 148 7.39 6.91 -3.60
N TRP A 149 8.20 6.49 -4.57
CA TRP A 149 9.53 7.07 -4.75
C TRP A 149 9.40 8.47 -5.39
N PRO A 150 9.91 9.55 -4.75
CA PRO A 150 9.80 10.88 -5.31
C PRO A 150 10.80 11.09 -6.46
N LEU A 151 10.44 11.96 -7.41
CA LEU A 151 11.29 12.36 -8.54
C LEU A 151 12.61 13.01 -8.10
N HIS A 152 12.62 13.72 -6.97
CA HIS A 152 13.80 14.37 -6.41
C HIS A 152 14.04 13.87 -4.97
N PRO A 153 14.66 12.68 -4.80
CA PRO A 153 14.91 12.12 -3.50
C PRO A 153 15.95 12.92 -2.70
N THR A 154 15.70 13.03 -1.41
CA THR A 154 16.64 13.59 -0.43
C THR A 154 17.42 12.48 0.25
N LEU A 155 18.50 12.85 0.97
CA LEU A 155 19.33 11.89 1.70
C LEU A 155 18.54 11.10 2.75
N SER A 156 17.53 11.71 3.39
CA SER A 156 16.67 11.04 4.35
C SER A 156 15.73 10.01 3.69
N LEU A 157 15.29 10.26 2.46
CA LEU A 157 14.47 9.32 1.70
C LEU A 157 15.24 8.04 1.35
N GLY A 158 16.56 8.13 1.14
CA GLY A 158 17.45 6.97 0.99
C GLY A 158 17.57 6.10 2.26
N LEU A 159 17.30 6.65 3.44
CA LEU A 159 17.27 5.92 4.73
C LEU A 159 15.90 5.30 5.00
N TRP A 160 14.83 6.10 4.90
CA TRP A 160 13.47 5.68 5.23
C TRP A 160 12.85 4.77 4.15
N GLY A 161 13.19 5.01 2.88
CA GLY A 161 12.72 4.23 1.73
C GLY A 161 13.76 3.25 1.20
N ALA A 162 14.74 2.81 2.01
CA ALA A 162 15.90 2.06 1.54
C ALA A 162 15.55 0.79 0.72
N LEU A 163 14.49 0.06 1.10
CA LEU A 163 14.02 -1.14 0.39
C LEU A 163 13.25 -0.83 -0.91
N HIS A 164 12.90 0.42 -1.15
CA HIS A 164 12.20 0.89 -2.35
C HIS A 164 13.11 1.74 -3.25
N ALA A 165 14.26 2.18 -2.73
CA ALA A 165 15.22 3.00 -3.45
C ALA A 165 15.81 2.24 -4.64
N PRO A 166 16.06 2.91 -5.78
CA PRO A 166 16.87 2.33 -6.84
C PRO A 166 18.27 2.02 -6.28
N ALA A 167 18.97 1.05 -6.89
CA ALA A 167 20.26 0.57 -6.38
C ALA A 167 21.46 1.29 -7.04
N ASP A 168 21.31 2.58 -7.29
CA ASP A 168 22.38 3.46 -7.77
C ASP A 168 23.32 3.90 -6.64
N ALA A 169 24.56 4.25 -6.97
CA ALA A 169 25.47 4.86 -6.00
C ALA A 169 25.05 6.30 -5.62
N PHE A 170 24.43 7.01 -6.57
CA PHE A 170 23.92 8.36 -6.42
C PHE A 170 22.49 8.41 -6.94
N LEU A 171 21.59 9.05 -6.19
CA LEU A 171 20.23 9.35 -6.60
C LEU A 171 20.22 10.69 -7.31
N ASP A 172 19.46 10.83 -8.40
CA ASP A 172 19.28 12.14 -9.04
C ASP A 172 18.69 13.16 -8.05
N PRO A 173 19.23 14.40 -7.94
CA PRO A 173 20.18 15.05 -8.85
C PRO A 173 21.68 14.96 -8.43
N GLY A 174 22.10 13.92 -7.72
CA GLY A 174 23.49 13.69 -7.28
C GLY A 174 23.68 13.43 -5.79
N VAL A 175 22.62 13.05 -5.07
CA VAL A 175 22.64 12.76 -3.63
C VAL A 175 23.19 11.34 -3.40
N PRO A 176 24.10 11.10 -2.45
CA PRO A 176 24.60 9.75 -2.18
C PRO A 176 23.46 8.82 -1.73
N ASN A 177 23.38 7.64 -2.33
CA ASN A 177 22.34 6.68 -2.01
C ASN A 177 22.70 5.83 -0.78
N LEU A 178 22.04 6.10 0.35
CA LEU A 178 22.27 5.37 1.59
C LEU A 178 21.56 4.01 1.67
N SER A 179 20.76 3.64 0.66
CA SER A 179 19.99 2.39 0.68
C SER A 179 20.86 1.13 0.71
N ILE A 180 21.90 1.07 -0.12
CA ILE A 180 22.86 -0.05 -0.18
C ILE A 180 23.60 -0.23 1.15
N PRO A 181 24.30 0.79 1.70
CA PRO A 181 25.01 0.62 2.96
C PRO A 181 24.05 0.32 4.12
N LEU A 182 22.86 0.93 4.18
CA LEU A 182 21.89 0.64 5.23
C LEU A 182 21.39 -0.82 5.16
N CYS A 183 21.00 -1.29 3.99
CA CYS A 183 20.53 -2.68 3.80
C CYS A 183 21.60 -3.70 4.14
N LEU A 184 22.86 -3.44 3.75
CA LEU A 184 24.00 -4.29 4.12
C LEU A 184 24.27 -4.26 5.62
N LEU A 185 24.21 -3.09 6.27
CA LEU A 185 24.37 -2.97 7.72
C LEU A 185 23.30 -3.78 8.46
N ILE A 186 22.04 -3.70 8.04
CA ILE A 186 20.92 -4.49 8.58
C ILE A 186 21.18 -6.00 8.38
N GLY A 187 21.60 -6.39 7.17
CA GLY A 187 22.00 -7.76 6.84
C GLY A 187 23.08 -8.30 7.77
N VAL A 188 24.20 -7.58 7.88
CA VAL A 188 25.35 -7.93 8.72
C VAL A 188 24.96 -7.99 10.20
N ALA A 189 24.17 -7.04 10.69
CA ALA A 189 23.69 -7.04 12.07
C ALA A 189 22.82 -8.27 12.38
N GLY A 190 21.94 -8.68 11.47
CA GLY A 190 21.15 -9.90 11.62
C GLY A 190 21.98 -11.18 11.59
N ILE A 191 22.95 -11.25 10.68
CA ILE A 191 23.89 -12.37 10.61
C ILE A 191 24.69 -12.48 11.91
N ALA A 192 25.25 -11.36 12.39
CA ALA A 192 26.05 -11.32 13.61
C ALA A 192 25.23 -11.69 14.86
N THR A 193 24.00 -11.20 14.98
CA THR A 193 23.13 -11.54 16.13
C THR A 193 22.76 -13.02 16.15
N PHE A 194 22.41 -13.60 15.00
CA PHE A 194 22.09 -15.03 14.90
C PHE A 194 23.33 -15.92 15.10
N ALA A 195 24.47 -15.58 14.49
CA ALA A 195 25.70 -16.34 14.63
C ALA A 195 26.14 -16.42 16.10
N ASN A 196 26.05 -15.30 16.82
CA ASN A 196 26.41 -15.20 18.24
C ASN A 196 25.31 -15.69 19.20
N GLY A 197 24.11 -16.01 18.71
CA GLY A 197 23.01 -16.52 19.54
C GLY A 197 22.49 -15.52 20.57
N LEU A 198 22.57 -14.22 20.26
CA LEU A 198 22.12 -13.15 21.15
C LEU A 198 20.59 -13.19 21.28
N THR A 199 20.08 -13.38 22.49
CA THR A 199 18.64 -13.35 22.78
C THR A 199 18.39 -12.48 24.00
N TRP A 200 17.56 -11.44 23.86
CA TRP A 200 17.16 -10.56 24.96
C TRP A 200 15.89 -11.04 25.66
N ALA A 201 15.06 -11.82 24.96
CA ALA A 201 13.88 -12.44 25.56
C ALA A 201 14.29 -13.54 26.55
N PRO A 202 13.79 -13.53 27.81
CA PRO A 202 14.00 -14.65 28.71
C PRO A 202 13.34 -15.89 28.08
N ARG A 203 14.12 -16.96 27.88
CA ARG A 203 13.65 -18.28 27.44
C ARG A 203 12.63 -18.84 28.46
N THR A 204 11.41 -18.33 28.43
CA THR A 204 10.31 -18.70 29.31
C THR A 204 9.36 -19.71 28.65
N PHE A 205 9.73 -20.22 27.47
CA PHE A 205 9.21 -21.46 26.92
C PHE A 205 10.10 -22.65 27.30
N THR A 206 10.56 -22.69 28.55
CA THR A 206 10.79 -24.00 29.16
C THR A 206 9.42 -24.68 29.26
N SER A 207 9.39 -25.92 28.81
CA SER A 207 8.27 -26.86 28.95
C SER A 207 7.75 -26.92 30.40
N LYS A 208 6.88 -25.98 30.78
CA LYS A 208 5.88 -26.20 31.83
C LYS A 208 4.68 -27.00 31.29
N ALA A 209 4.76 -27.51 30.06
CA ALA A 209 3.83 -28.48 29.50
C ALA A 209 4.05 -29.91 30.06
N GLN A 210 5.07 -30.13 30.89
CA GLN A 210 5.38 -31.43 31.50
C GLN A 210 5.18 -31.49 33.02
N GLN A 211 4.58 -30.47 33.64
CA GLN A 211 3.99 -30.64 34.97
C GLN A 211 2.50 -30.91 34.81
N PRO A 212 2.00 -32.11 35.18
CA PRO A 212 0.57 -32.35 35.26
C PRO A 212 0.03 -31.48 36.39
N ARG A 213 -0.47 -30.29 36.05
CA ARG A 213 -1.13 -29.41 37.02
C ARG A 213 -2.46 -30.07 37.39
N GLN A 214 -2.45 -30.76 38.52
CA GLN A 214 -3.54 -31.53 39.12
C GLN A 214 -4.79 -30.73 39.54
N ASN A 215 -4.90 -29.44 39.23
CA ASN A 215 -6.02 -28.62 39.72
C ASN A 215 -6.94 -28.22 38.58
N ALA A 216 -7.84 -29.14 38.27
CA ALA A 216 -9.06 -28.86 37.53
C ALA A 216 -9.98 -27.90 38.31
N MET A 217 -10.88 -27.26 37.56
CA MET A 217 -12.00 -26.41 38.01
C MET A 217 -11.75 -24.90 38.14
N THR A 218 -11.76 -24.22 36.99
CA THR A 218 -12.55 -22.99 36.75
C THR A 218 -12.94 -22.95 35.26
N HIS A 219 -13.90 -23.79 34.87
CA HIS A 219 -13.83 -24.50 33.57
C HIS A 219 -14.49 -23.87 32.33
N ARG A 220 -15.14 -22.69 32.40
CA ARG A 220 -15.87 -22.13 31.23
C ARG A 220 -15.43 -20.73 30.77
N ARG A 221 -15.19 -19.81 31.71
CA ARG A 221 -14.73 -18.44 31.40
C ARG A 221 -13.22 -18.34 31.13
N SER A 222 -12.40 -19.22 31.70
CA SER A 222 -10.95 -19.24 31.44
C SER A 222 -10.61 -19.92 30.11
N GLY A 223 -11.35 -20.97 29.72
CA GLY A 223 -11.15 -21.69 28.45
C GLY A 223 -11.47 -20.84 27.23
N THR A 224 -12.53 -20.03 27.26
CA THR A 224 -12.86 -19.10 26.15
C THR A 224 -11.85 -17.95 26.05
N ARG A 225 -11.33 -17.45 27.18
CA ARG A 225 -10.20 -16.51 27.19
C ARG A 225 -8.93 -17.12 26.60
N GLY A 226 -8.60 -18.37 26.95
CA GLY A 226 -7.44 -19.09 26.42
C GLY A 226 -7.54 -19.38 24.91
N ILE A 227 -8.73 -19.72 24.41
CA ILE A 227 -8.96 -19.88 22.96
C ILE A 227 -8.86 -18.53 22.24
N ARG A 228 -9.40 -17.46 22.84
CA ARG A 228 -9.34 -16.10 22.28
C ARG A 228 -7.90 -15.59 22.23
N SER A 229 -7.10 -15.81 23.27
CA SER A 229 -5.68 -15.43 23.26
C SER A 229 -4.87 -16.26 22.27
N ALA A 230 -5.10 -17.58 22.17
CA ALA A 230 -4.41 -18.45 21.23
C ALA A 230 -4.71 -18.13 19.75
N SER A 231 -5.88 -17.52 19.47
CA SER A 231 -6.28 -17.13 18.12
C SER A 231 -5.54 -15.92 17.56
N LEU A 232 -4.98 -15.06 18.42
CA LEU A 232 -4.35 -13.80 18.02
C LEU A 232 -5.22 -12.93 17.09
N THR A 233 -6.54 -13.14 17.04
CA THR A 233 -7.44 -12.46 16.09
C THR A 233 -7.49 -10.96 16.34
N VAL A 234 -7.46 -10.54 17.63
CA VAL A 234 -7.53 -9.12 18.01
C VAL A 234 -6.27 -8.34 17.60
N PRO A 235 -5.04 -8.76 18.00
CA PRO A 235 -3.85 -8.04 17.56
C PRO A 235 -3.69 -8.06 16.03
N MET A 236 -4.06 -9.16 15.35
CA MET A 236 -4.07 -9.19 13.89
C MET A 236 -5.12 -8.24 13.30
N ALA A 237 -6.31 -8.14 13.88
CA ALA A 237 -7.33 -7.20 13.41
C ALA A 237 -6.88 -5.74 13.57
N CYS A 238 -6.21 -5.39 14.68
CA CYS A 238 -5.62 -4.06 14.84
C CYS A 238 -4.55 -3.79 13.78
N LEU A 239 -3.68 -4.76 13.49
CA LEU A 239 -2.66 -4.65 12.44
C LEU A 239 -3.31 -4.44 11.06
N VAL A 240 -4.30 -5.26 10.71
CA VAL A 240 -5.05 -5.14 9.45
C VAL A 240 -5.71 -3.77 9.35
N ALA A 241 -6.32 -3.27 10.42
CA ALA A 241 -6.96 -1.96 10.44
C ALA A 241 -5.95 -0.83 10.17
N VAL A 242 -4.79 -0.86 10.83
CA VAL A 242 -3.72 0.14 10.64
C VAL A 242 -3.17 0.08 9.22
N VAL A 243 -2.81 -1.11 8.74
CA VAL A 243 -2.21 -1.30 7.41
C VAL A 243 -3.18 -0.95 6.29
N SER A 244 -4.49 -1.21 6.48
CA SER A 244 -5.51 -0.84 5.49
C SER A 244 -5.82 0.65 5.52
N ALA A 245 -5.88 1.27 6.70
CA ALA A 245 -6.19 2.69 6.85
C ALA A 245 -5.03 3.62 6.41
N TRP A 246 -3.79 3.13 6.52
CA TRP A 246 -2.61 3.93 6.22
C TRP A 246 -2.58 4.50 4.79
N PRO A 247 -2.76 3.69 3.72
CA PRO A 247 -2.88 4.21 2.35
C PRO A 247 -3.89 5.35 2.22
N TRP A 248 -5.07 5.20 2.83
CA TRP A 248 -6.13 6.20 2.77
C TRP A 248 -5.73 7.49 3.46
N MET A 249 -5.02 7.41 4.60
CA MET A 249 -4.52 8.61 5.26
C MET A 249 -3.41 9.29 4.46
N THR A 250 -2.53 8.53 3.80
CA THR A 250 -1.47 9.10 2.96
C THR A 250 -2.00 9.70 1.66
N SER A 251 -3.10 9.19 1.13
CA SER A 251 -3.77 9.72 -0.06
C SER A 251 -4.83 10.77 0.26
N LEU A 252 -4.85 11.34 1.48
CA LEU A 252 -5.85 12.34 1.90
C LEU A 252 -5.97 13.51 0.91
N SER A 253 -4.87 13.90 0.27
CA SER A 253 -4.83 14.93 -0.76
C SER A 253 -5.62 14.59 -2.03
N GLY A 254 -5.93 13.32 -2.27
CA GLY A 254 -6.69 12.82 -3.41
C GLY A 254 -8.21 12.74 -3.18
N TRP A 255 -8.66 12.45 -1.95
CA TRP A 255 -10.06 12.19 -1.64
C TRP A 255 -10.68 13.07 -0.54
N GLY A 256 -9.85 13.87 0.15
CA GLY A 256 -10.28 14.69 1.28
C GLY A 256 -11.57 15.47 1.01
N GLY A 257 -12.43 15.53 2.03
CA GLY A 257 -13.74 16.18 1.95
C GLY A 257 -14.79 15.46 1.09
N SER A 258 -14.49 14.32 0.47
CA SER A 258 -15.47 13.52 -0.28
C SER A 258 -15.55 12.07 0.23
N PRO A 259 -16.65 11.68 0.92
CA PRO A 259 -16.83 10.30 1.38
C PRO A 259 -16.92 9.34 0.19
N ARG A 260 -17.42 9.80 -0.96
CA ARG A 260 -17.55 8.98 -2.16
C ARG A 260 -16.19 8.69 -2.78
N LEU A 261 -15.28 9.66 -2.88
CA LEU A 261 -13.93 9.41 -3.42
C LEU A 261 -13.19 8.38 -2.57
N LEU A 262 -13.29 8.48 -1.25
CA LEU A 262 -12.75 7.47 -0.34
C LEU A 262 -13.33 6.07 -0.62
N LEU A 263 -14.66 5.95 -0.60
CA LEU A 263 -15.34 4.65 -0.66
C LEU A 263 -15.40 4.04 -2.08
N ALA A 264 -15.43 4.88 -3.11
CA ALA A 264 -15.55 4.44 -4.50
C ALA A 264 -14.20 4.27 -5.20
N PHE A 265 -13.14 4.92 -4.73
CA PHE A 265 -11.85 4.93 -5.40
C PHE A 265 -10.72 4.43 -4.49
N GLU A 266 -10.50 5.05 -3.33
CA GLU A 266 -9.32 4.75 -2.48
C GLU A 266 -9.39 3.38 -1.80
N VAL A 267 -10.54 3.05 -1.20
CA VAL A 267 -10.76 1.75 -0.57
C VAL A 267 -10.67 0.61 -1.59
N PRO A 268 -11.32 0.70 -2.78
CA PRO A 268 -11.10 -0.26 -3.86
C PRO A 268 -9.67 -0.29 -4.42
N GLY A 269 -9.01 0.85 -4.54
CA GLY A 269 -7.64 0.95 -5.06
C GLY A 269 -6.62 0.22 -4.19
N SER A 270 -6.86 0.13 -2.88
CA SER A 270 -6.01 -0.54 -1.90
C SER A 270 -6.44 -1.98 -1.55
N VAL A 271 -7.36 -2.56 -2.32
CA VAL A 271 -7.94 -3.89 -2.08
C VAL A 271 -6.89 -5.00 -1.98
N PHE A 272 -5.80 -4.90 -2.74
CA PHE A 272 -4.73 -5.91 -2.74
C PHE A 272 -4.05 -6.01 -1.37
N ILE A 273 -3.90 -4.89 -0.65
CA ILE A 273 -3.38 -4.85 0.71
C ILE A 273 -4.40 -5.44 1.67
N ALA A 274 -5.65 -4.95 1.61
CA ALA A 274 -6.71 -5.36 2.53
C ALA A 274 -6.99 -6.87 2.46
N VAL A 275 -7.10 -7.44 1.26
CA VAL A 275 -7.36 -8.87 1.06
C VAL A 275 -6.16 -9.72 1.47
N ALA A 276 -4.92 -9.33 1.12
CA ALA A 276 -3.73 -10.07 1.53
C ALA A 276 -3.57 -10.11 3.05
N CYS A 277 -3.75 -8.96 3.73
CA CYS A 277 -3.74 -8.87 5.18
C CYS A 277 -4.91 -9.66 5.83
N ALA A 278 -6.09 -9.69 5.20
CA ALA A 278 -7.23 -10.49 5.64
C ALA A 278 -6.96 -12.00 5.54
N VAL A 279 -6.32 -12.46 4.46
CA VAL A 279 -5.87 -13.85 4.31
C VAL A 279 -4.89 -14.21 5.42
N LEU A 280 -3.89 -13.36 5.70
CA LEU A 280 -2.94 -13.55 6.79
C LEU A 280 -3.64 -13.66 8.15
N LEU A 281 -4.54 -12.72 8.45
CA LEU A 281 -5.36 -12.76 9.65
C LEU A 281 -6.13 -14.08 9.72
N GLY A 282 -6.73 -14.51 8.61
CA GLY A 282 -7.41 -15.79 8.46
C GLY A 282 -6.52 -16.95 8.87
N VAL A 283 -5.34 -17.09 8.26
CA VAL A 283 -4.39 -18.19 8.55
C VAL A 283 -4.00 -18.20 10.03
N VAL A 284 -3.57 -17.05 10.57
CA VAL A 284 -3.16 -16.94 11.98
C VAL A 284 -4.31 -17.28 12.91
N SER A 285 -5.52 -16.81 12.57
CA SER A 285 -6.73 -17.08 13.33
C SER A 285 -7.12 -18.54 13.28
N GLY A 286 -7.02 -19.21 12.12
CA GLY A 286 -7.31 -20.64 11.95
C GLY A 286 -6.28 -21.55 12.63
N GLN A 287 -5.02 -21.11 12.70
CA GLN A 287 -3.95 -21.83 13.39
C GLN A 287 -4.13 -21.93 14.91
N TYR A 288 -5.10 -21.21 15.49
CA TYR A 288 -5.46 -21.36 16.91
C TYR A 288 -5.70 -22.82 17.28
N ARG A 289 -6.23 -23.63 16.36
CA ARG A 289 -6.48 -25.07 16.53
C ARG A 289 -5.22 -25.82 16.99
N TRP A 290 -4.07 -25.46 16.43
CA TRP A 290 -2.78 -26.08 16.71
C TRP A 290 -2.13 -25.51 17.96
N ARG A 291 -2.32 -24.21 18.22
CA ARG A 291 -1.77 -23.50 19.40
C ARG A 291 -2.49 -23.81 20.70
N SER A 292 -3.79 -24.11 20.63
CA SER A 292 -4.66 -24.35 21.80
C SER A 292 -4.87 -25.83 22.12
N GLY A 293 -4.28 -26.75 21.35
CA GLY A 293 -4.46 -28.20 21.55
C GLY A 293 -5.83 -28.73 21.14
N VAL A 294 -6.69 -27.90 20.54
CA VAL A 294 -8.03 -28.29 20.03
C VAL A 294 -7.94 -29.41 19.00
N ALA A 295 -6.83 -29.49 18.25
CA ALA A 295 -6.57 -30.61 17.33
C ALA A 295 -6.59 -31.99 18.02
N VAL A 296 -6.17 -32.07 19.28
CA VAL A 296 -6.17 -33.32 20.08
C VAL A 296 -7.59 -33.65 20.53
N TRP A 297 -8.33 -32.67 21.05
CA TRP A 297 -9.70 -32.83 21.52
C TRP A 297 -10.70 -33.20 20.41
N GLN A 298 -10.47 -32.74 19.18
CA GLN A 298 -11.31 -33.09 18.03
C GLN A 298 -11.30 -34.57 17.70
N ARG A 299 -10.17 -35.26 17.90
CA ARG A 299 -10.08 -36.71 17.66
C ARG A 299 -10.96 -37.52 18.62
N LEU A 300 -11.35 -36.90 19.74
CA LEU A 300 -12.18 -37.51 20.79
C LEU A 300 -13.65 -37.05 20.71
N SER A 301 -14.00 -36.14 19.80
CA SER A 301 -15.32 -35.52 19.72
C SER A 301 -16.21 -36.22 18.68
N THR A 302 -17.49 -36.42 19.03
CA THR A 302 -18.52 -36.97 18.12
C THR A 302 -19.16 -35.94 17.19
N ARG A 303 -18.80 -34.66 17.31
CA ARG A 303 -19.34 -33.58 16.45
C ARG A 303 -18.84 -33.69 15.00
N PRO A 304 -19.62 -33.22 14.01
CA PRO A 304 -19.20 -33.21 12.61
C PRO A 304 -17.94 -32.36 12.44
N ALA A 305 -16.96 -32.91 11.71
CA ALA A 305 -15.63 -32.32 11.54
C ALA A 305 -15.65 -30.91 10.91
N TRP A 306 -16.69 -30.56 10.14
CA TRP A 306 -16.82 -29.31 9.42
C TRP A 306 -17.38 -28.14 10.26
N THR A 307 -18.02 -28.42 11.40
CA THR A 307 -18.70 -27.38 12.20
C THR A 307 -17.72 -26.39 12.86
N LEU A 308 -16.54 -26.86 13.26
CA LEU A 308 -15.50 -26.07 13.89
C LEU A 308 -14.69 -25.22 12.90
N PRO A 309 -14.24 -25.72 11.72
CA PRO A 309 -13.60 -24.88 10.71
C PRO A 309 -14.56 -23.82 10.17
N ALA A 310 -15.84 -24.15 9.95
CA ALA A 310 -16.84 -23.16 9.51
C ALA A 310 -17.00 -22.00 10.51
N ARG A 311 -17.01 -22.30 11.82
CA ARG A 311 -17.04 -21.26 12.87
C ARG A 311 -15.75 -20.43 12.91
N ALA A 312 -14.59 -21.06 12.71
CA ALA A 312 -13.31 -20.36 12.65
C ALA A 312 -13.24 -19.41 11.45
N ALA A 313 -13.66 -19.89 10.27
CA ALA A 313 -13.75 -19.11 9.05
C ALA A 313 -14.73 -17.94 9.18
N GLY A 314 -15.95 -18.19 9.67
CA GLY A 314 -16.95 -17.13 9.89
C GLY A 314 -16.50 -16.07 10.88
N LYS A 315 -15.81 -16.46 11.96
CA LYS A 315 -15.24 -15.51 12.92
C LYS A 315 -14.11 -14.69 12.31
N ALA A 316 -13.19 -15.33 11.57
CA ALA A 316 -12.09 -14.66 10.89
C ALA A 316 -12.60 -13.64 9.86
N ALA A 317 -13.58 -14.04 9.05
CA ALA A 317 -14.24 -13.18 8.08
C ALA A 317 -14.90 -11.96 8.76
N ALA A 318 -15.71 -12.17 9.79
CA ALA A 318 -16.34 -11.07 10.53
C ALA A 318 -15.30 -10.12 11.14
N THR A 319 -14.20 -10.65 11.70
CA THR A 319 -13.13 -9.80 12.26
C THR A 319 -12.36 -9.04 11.20
N ALA A 320 -12.10 -9.62 10.03
CA ALA A 320 -11.42 -8.94 8.92
C ALA A 320 -12.28 -7.84 8.32
N VAL A 321 -13.58 -8.11 8.10
CA VAL A 321 -14.56 -7.11 7.64
C VAL A 321 -14.66 -5.96 8.62
N ALA A 322 -14.71 -6.24 9.93
CA ALA A 322 -14.71 -5.19 10.94
C ALA A 322 -13.39 -4.40 10.95
N ALA A 323 -12.24 -5.06 10.79
CA ALA A 323 -10.93 -4.42 10.79
C ALA A 323 -10.74 -3.45 9.62
N VAL A 324 -11.25 -3.77 8.42
CA VAL A 324 -11.17 -2.92 7.23
C VAL A 324 -12.34 -1.92 7.18
N GLY A 325 -13.55 -2.38 7.50
CA GLY A 325 -14.76 -1.57 7.39
C GLY A 325 -14.90 -0.49 8.47
N ALA A 326 -14.44 -0.73 9.70
CA ALA A 326 -14.51 0.26 10.77
C ALA A 326 -13.71 1.55 10.47
N PRO A 327 -12.42 1.50 10.05
CA PRO A 327 -11.70 2.72 9.68
C PRO A 327 -12.29 3.40 8.45
N ALA A 328 -12.74 2.64 7.44
CA ALA A 328 -13.38 3.20 6.24
C ALA A 328 -14.67 3.96 6.59
N LEU A 329 -15.51 3.36 7.43
CA LEU A 329 -16.74 3.98 7.94
C LEU A 329 -16.43 5.23 8.77
N ALA A 330 -15.45 5.17 9.67
CA ALA A 330 -15.06 6.31 10.49
C ALA A 330 -14.63 7.50 9.64
N MET A 331 -13.76 7.29 8.64
CA MET A 331 -13.31 8.35 7.73
C MET A 331 -14.42 8.87 6.82
N ALA A 332 -15.31 7.99 6.34
CA ALA A 332 -16.48 8.40 5.56
C ALA A 332 -17.47 9.24 6.38
N LEU A 333 -17.66 8.91 7.67
CA LEU A 333 -18.50 9.71 8.57
C LEU A 333 -17.89 11.07 8.90
N VAL A 334 -16.56 11.13 9.10
CA VAL A 334 -15.85 12.39 9.33
C VAL A 334 -16.00 13.33 8.12
N THR A 335 -15.81 12.82 6.90
CA THR A 335 -15.97 13.62 5.68
C THR A 335 -17.41 14.00 5.39
N ALA A 336 -18.38 13.12 5.64
CA ALA A 336 -19.80 13.47 5.55
C ALA A 336 -20.19 14.58 6.55
N GLY A 337 -19.63 14.54 7.77
CA GLY A 337 -19.81 15.58 8.76
C GLY A 337 -19.20 16.92 8.34
N ASP A 338 -18.08 16.91 7.63
CA ASP A 338 -17.44 18.12 7.11
C ASP A 338 -18.26 18.78 5.98
N LEU A 339 -18.76 17.99 5.03
CA LEU A 339 -19.69 18.48 4.00
C LEU A 339 -20.89 19.22 4.61
N ALA A 340 -21.48 18.64 5.67
CA ALA A 340 -22.59 19.27 6.38
C ALA A 340 -22.20 20.61 7.03
N ARG A 341 -20.98 20.73 7.55
CA ARG A 341 -20.45 22.00 8.11
C ARG A 341 -20.26 23.08 7.05
N HIS A 342 -20.04 22.69 5.79
CA HIS A 342 -19.82 23.61 4.68
C HIS A 342 -21.11 23.96 3.91
N GLY A 343 -22.27 23.70 4.53
CA GLY A 343 -23.57 24.10 4.01
C GLY A 343 -23.95 23.36 2.73
N VAL A 344 -23.54 22.09 2.63
CA VAL A 344 -24.03 21.12 1.63
C VAL A 344 -25.32 20.49 2.15
N GLY A 345 -26.33 20.35 1.29
CA GLY A 345 -27.63 19.78 1.65
C GLY A 345 -27.54 18.35 2.16
N ALA A 346 -28.36 17.99 3.15
CA ALA A 346 -28.35 16.64 3.75
C ALA A 346 -28.66 15.53 2.74
N ASP A 347 -29.47 15.84 1.72
CA ASP A 347 -29.77 14.99 0.57
C ASP A 347 -28.51 14.70 -0.28
N VAL A 348 -27.69 15.72 -0.54
CA VAL A 348 -26.42 15.59 -1.26
C VAL A 348 -25.41 14.81 -0.42
N VAL A 349 -25.29 15.11 0.88
CA VAL A 349 -24.40 14.37 1.80
C VAL A 349 -24.76 12.88 1.86
N ALA A 350 -26.05 12.57 2.04
CA ALA A 350 -26.52 11.20 2.06
C ALA A 350 -26.27 10.50 0.72
N THR A 351 -26.47 11.20 -0.40
CA THR A 351 -26.23 10.68 -1.74
C THR A 351 -24.75 10.36 -1.98
N GLU A 352 -23.83 11.25 -1.62
CA GLU A 352 -22.39 11.02 -1.75
C GLU A 352 -21.94 9.85 -0.85
N PHE A 353 -22.43 9.80 0.39
CA PHE A 353 -22.13 8.70 1.29
C PHE A 353 -22.62 7.35 0.73
N LEU A 354 -23.87 7.27 0.28
CA LEU A 354 -24.48 6.03 -0.24
C LEU A 354 -23.90 5.60 -1.58
N ALA A 355 -23.57 6.54 -2.47
CA ALA A 355 -23.03 6.25 -3.79
C ALA A 355 -21.65 5.57 -3.74
N GLY A 356 -20.88 5.80 -2.67
CA GLY A 356 -19.56 5.20 -2.49
C GLY A 356 -19.57 3.75 -1.98
N TRP A 357 -20.65 3.30 -1.34
CA TRP A 357 -20.68 1.99 -0.67
C TRP A 357 -20.65 0.76 -1.58
N PRO A 358 -21.32 0.71 -2.75
CA PRO A 358 -21.36 -0.51 -3.57
C PRO A 358 -19.97 -1.11 -3.88
N PRO A 359 -18.97 -0.35 -4.38
CA PRO A 359 -17.62 -0.89 -4.59
C PRO A 359 -16.91 -1.26 -3.28
N THR A 360 -17.10 -0.48 -2.20
CA THR A 360 -16.55 -0.85 -0.87
C THR A 360 -17.14 -2.17 -0.36
N LEU A 361 -18.44 -2.42 -0.55
CA LEU A 361 -19.08 -3.67 -0.12
C LEU A 361 -18.52 -4.89 -0.88
N LEU A 362 -18.19 -4.73 -2.16
CA LEU A 362 -17.48 -5.76 -2.92
C LEU A 362 -16.09 -6.04 -2.33
N VAL A 363 -15.33 -5.00 -2.01
CA VAL A 363 -14.03 -5.13 -1.31
C VAL A 363 -14.18 -5.86 0.02
N LEU A 364 -15.17 -5.50 0.83
CA LEU A 364 -15.43 -6.16 2.12
C LEU A 364 -15.84 -7.63 1.94
N ALA A 365 -16.57 -7.97 0.87
CA ALA A 365 -16.88 -9.34 0.52
C ALA A 365 -15.61 -10.13 0.13
N GLU A 366 -14.73 -9.55 -0.68
CA GLU A 366 -13.43 -10.16 -1.03
C GLU A 366 -12.54 -10.36 0.21
N VAL A 367 -12.51 -9.38 1.12
CA VAL A 367 -11.83 -9.46 2.43
C VAL A 367 -12.40 -10.61 3.27
N ALA A 368 -13.73 -10.76 3.32
CA ALA A 368 -14.39 -11.84 4.03
C ALA A 368 -14.02 -13.21 3.46
N VAL A 369 -14.04 -13.35 2.13
CA VAL A 369 -13.65 -14.57 1.41
C VAL A 369 -12.18 -14.90 1.64
N GLY A 370 -11.29 -13.93 1.50
CA GLY A 370 -9.84 -14.10 1.75
C GLY A 370 -9.55 -14.57 3.18
N ALA A 371 -10.17 -13.95 4.18
CA ALA A 371 -10.03 -14.36 5.58
C ALA A 371 -10.59 -15.77 5.84
N ALA A 372 -11.71 -16.13 5.23
CA ALA A 372 -12.30 -17.47 5.35
C ALA A 372 -11.40 -18.55 4.74
N LEU A 373 -10.86 -18.31 3.53
CA LEU A 373 -9.92 -19.21 2.86
C LEU A 373 -8.62 -19.35 3.65
N GLY A 374 -8.08 -18.23 4.15
CA GLY A 374 -6.91 -18.23 5.03
C GLY A 374 -7.16 -19.04 6.30
N ALA A 375 -8.32 -18.86 6.94
CA ALA A 375 -8.69 -19.62 8.13
C ALA A 375 -8.78 -21.12 7.87
N CYS A 376 -9.33 -21.53 6.73
CA CYS A 376 -9.32 -22.92 6.30
C CYS A 376 -7.88 -23.46 6.09
N ALA A 377 -7.02 -22.70 5.42
CA ALA A 377 -5.62 -23.10 5.23
C ALA A 377 -4.91 -23.29 6.58
N GLY A 378 -5.00 -22.30 7.49
CA GLY A 378 -4.41 -22.38 8.83
C GLY A 378 -5.04 -23.45 9.73
N TRP A 379 -6.32 -23.78 9.51
CA TRP A 379 -7.00 -24.85 10.22
C TRP A 379 -6.42 -26.22 9.90
N TRP A 380 -6.16 -26.48 8.62
CA TRP A 380 -5.62 -27.77 8.17
C TRP A 380 -4.11 -27.88 8.33
N THR A 381 -3.41 -26.74 8.45
CA THR A 381 -1.95 -26.71 8.51
C THR A 381 -1.44 -25.94 9.73
N GLY A 382 -0.81 -26.65 10.67
CA GLY A 382 -0.13 -26.04 11.83
C GLY A 382 1.25 -25.48 11.52
N ARG A 383 1.62 -25.42 10.24
CA ARG A 383 2.97 -25.03 9.80
C ARG A 383 3.11 -23.51 9.84
N ILE A 384 4.13 -23.04 10.53
CA ILE A 384 4.33 -21.61 10.81
C ILE A 384 4.51 -20.80 9.51
N TRP A 385 5.13 -21.39 8.48
CA TRP A 385 5.37 -20.75 7.18
C TRP A 385 4.12 -20.55 6.31
N MET A 386 2.96 -21.10 6.70
CA MET A 386 1.70 -20.92 5.95
C MET A 386 1.20 -19.48 5.96
N ALA A 387 1.37 -18.78 7.07
CA ALA A 387 0.94 -17.40 7.22
C ALA A 387 1.62 -16.47 6.18
N PRO A 388 2.96 -16.40 6.10
CA PRO A 388 3.61 -15.58 5.08
C PRO A 388 3.41 -16.10 3.65
N ALA A 389 3.36 -17.42 3.43
CA ALA A 389 3.12 -17.97 2.09
C ALA A 389 1.75 -17.55 1.53
N CYS A 390 0.69 -17.67 2.34
CA CYS A 390 -0.64 -17.25 1.93
C CYS A 390 -0.75 -15.72 1.74
N LEU A 391 -0.06 -14.91 2.56
CA LEU A 391 0.03 -13.47 2.36
C LEU A 391 0.63 -13.13 0.99
N ILE A 392 1.79 -13.72 0.68
CA ILE A 392 2.51 -13.50 -0.58
C ILE A 392 1.66 -13.91 -1.79
N VAL A 393 1.06 -15.10 -1.74
CA VAL A 393 0.21 -15.61 -2.82
C VAL A 393 -1.02 -14.73 -3.00
N ALA A 394 -1.66 -14.32 -1.91
CA ALA A 394 -2.81 -13.42 -1.97
C ALA A 394 -2.43 -12.07 -2.59
N LEU A 395 -1.30 -11.48 -2.18
CA LEU A 395 -0.81 -10.23 -2.76
C LEU A 395 -0.60 -10.37 -4.27
N ALA A 396 0.11 -11.41 -4.71
CA ALA A 396 0.39 -11.66 -6.13
C ALA A 396 -0.90 -11.86 -6.94
N VAL A 397 -1.86 -12.66 -6.45
CA VAL A 397 -3.14 -12.87 -7.12
C VAL A 397 -3.92 -11.56 -7.22
N MET A 398 -3.99 -10.78 -6.14
CA MET A 398 -4.82 -9.57 -6.10
C MET A 398 -4.26 -8.44 -6.96
N ILE A 399 -2.93 -8.37 -7.13
CA ILE A 399 -2.28 -7.45 -8.07
C ILE A 399 -2.56 -7.89 -9.52
N ALA A 400 -2.63 -9.21 -9.78
CA ALA A 400 -2.84 -9.76 -11.12
C ALA A 400 -4.26 -9.64 -11.64
N VAL A 401 -5.25 -9.55 -10.75
CA VAL A 401 -6.66 -9.48 -11.17
C VAL A 401 -6.91 -8.11 -11.80
N PRO A 402 -7.23 -8.06 -13.11
CA PRO A 402 -7.52 -6.78 -13.76
C PRO A 402 -8.72 -6.15 -13.09
N ARG A 403 -8.55 -4.90 -12.66
CA ARG A 403 -9.61 -4.11 -12.05
C ARG A 403 -10.26 -3.22 -13.10
N PRO A 404 -11.59 -3.04 -13.07
CA PRO A 404 -12.25 -2.12 -13.97
C PRO A 404 -11.61 -0.73 -13.79
N PRO A 405 -11.35 -0.01 -14.89
CA PRO A 405 -10.75 1.31 -14.82
C PRO A 405 -11.57 2.21 -13.88
N GLY A 406 -10.85 3.07 -13.15
CA GLY A 406 -11.46 4.08 -12.29
C GLY A 406 -12.55 4.82 -13.06
N GLN A 407 -13.76 4.88 -12.51
CA GLN A 407 -14.85 5.56 -13.18
C GLN A 407 -14.50 7.04 -13.36
N ASP A 408 -14.80 7.61 -14.52
CA ASP A 408 -14.67 9.04 -14.81
C ASP A 408 -15.57 9.84 -13.86
N VAL A 409 -14.98 10.24 -12.73
CA VAL A 409 -15.69 10.79 -11.58
C VAL A 409 -16.30 12.14 -11.92
N ASP A 410 -15.53 13.00 -12.59
CA ASP A 410 -15.90 14.39 -12.82
C ASP A 410 -17.03 14.52 -13.83
N ARG A 411 -17.06 13.68 -14.87
CA ARG A 411 -18.19 13.64 -15.81
C ARG A 411 -19.48 13.21 -15.12
N LYS A 412 -19.45 12.16 -14.29
CA LYS A 412 -20.63 11.71 -13.53
C LYS A 412 -21.11 12.76 -12.53
N TRP A 413 -20.21 13.58 -11.98
CA TRP A 413 -20.53 14.69 -11.10
C TRP A 413 -21.18 15.85 -11.82
N ALA A 414 -20.63 16.23 -12.97
CA ALA A 414 -21.22 17.24 -13.83
C ALA A 414 -22.63 16.84 -14.26
N GLU A 415 -22.85 15.58 -14.66
CA GLU A 415 -24.16 15.05 -15.05
C GLU A 415 -25.16 15.03 -13.88
N ARG A 416 -24.70 14.70 -12.66
CA ARG A 416 -25.59 14.49 -11.50
C ARG A 416 -25.97 15.77 -10.77
N TYR A 417 -25.02 16.67 -10.56
CA TYR A 417 -25.23 17.87 -9.72
C TYR A 417 -25.16 19.18 -10.52
N GLY A 418 -24.53 19.16 -11.69
CA GLY A 418 -24.16 20.37 -12.42
C GLY A 418 -23.19 21.26 -11.64
N TYR A 419 -22.72 22.34 -12.28
CA TYR A 419 -21.87 23.35 -11.66
C TYR A 419 -22.72 24.50 -11.10
N THR A 420 -23.44 24.23 -10.02
CA THR A 420 -24.49 25.11 -9.48
C THR A 420 -24.02 26.04 -8.37
N ALA A 421 -22.95 25.70 -7.65
CA ALA A 421 -22.38 26.54 -6.60
C ALA A 421 -21.24 27.38 -7.19
N CYS A 422 -21.37 28.71 -7.17
CA CYS A 422 -20.35 29.60 -7.73
C CYS A 422 -19.85 30.61 -6.70
N GLN A 423 -18.58 30.97 -6.81
CA GLN A 423 -17.94 32.02 -6.04
C GLN A 423 -17.22 32.99 -6.97
N THR A 424 -17.37 34.29 -6.70
CA THR A 424 -16.62 35.34 -7.39
C THR A 424 -15.20 35.41 -6.86
N VAL A 425 -14.23 35.54 -7.77
CA VAL A 425 -12.82 35.70 -7.42
C VAL A 425 -12.58 37.13 -6.91
N PRO A 426 -11.97 37.31 -5.73
CA PRO A 426 -11.65 38.65 -5.21
C PRO A 426 -10.79 39.45 -6.18
N GLY A 427 -11.18 40.70 -6.47
CA GLY A 427 -10.41 41.62 -7.30
C GLY A 427 -10.47 41.38 -8.81
N HIS A 428 -11.21 40.37 -9.28
CA HIS A 428 -11.31 40.02 -10.70
C HIS A 428 -12.76 39.76 -11.12
N ASP A 429 -13.11 40.07 -12.39
CA ASP A 429 -14.40 39.72 -13.00
C ASP A 429 -14.41 38.24 -13.45
N VAL A 430 -14.20 37.34 -12.49
CA VAL A 430 -14.07 35.89 -12.70
C VAL A 430 -14.94 35.15 -11.70
N ARG A 431 -15.58 34.07 -12.15
CA ARG A 431 -16.35 33.15 -11.31
C ARG A 431 -15.79 31.74 -11.40
N VAL A 432 -15.64 31.11 -10.25
CA VAL A 432 -15.36 29.68 -10.14
C VAL A 432 -16.63 28.96 -9.71
N CYS A 433 -17.01 27.91 -10.42
CA CYS A 433 -18.20 27.12 -10.11
C CYS A 433 -17.84 25.66 -9.86
N ALA A 434 -18.50 25.05 -8.88
CA ALA A 434 -18.28 23.68 -8.44
C ALA A 434 -19.62 22.91 -8.39
N PRO A 435 -19.58 21.57 -8.49
CA PRO A 435 -20.66 20.73 -8.04
C PRO A 435 -21.01 20.96 -6.57
N ALA A 436 -22.27 20.75 -6.19
CA ALA A 436 -22.75 20.96 -4.81
C ALA A 436 -21.88 20.27 -3.72
N PRO A 437 -21.35 19.04 -3.91
CA PRO A 437 -20.44 18.41 -2.95
C PRO A 437 -19.13 19.18 -2.70
N ASP A 438 -18.60 19.88 -3.71
CA ASP A 438 -17.30 20.55 -3.62
C ASP A 438 -17.40 22.02 -3.21
N LYS A 439 -18.59 22.48 -2.83
CA LYS A 439 -18.86 23.87 -2.41
C LYS A 439 -17.86 24.37 -1.35
N GLY A 440 -17.44 23.51 -0.43
CA GLY A 440 -16.47 23.85 0.62
C GLY A 440 -15.09 24.27 0.11
N TYR A 441 -14.71 23.84 -1.10
CA TYR A 441 -13.41 24.14 -1.71
C TYR A 441 -13.43 25.38 -2.62
N LEU A 442 -14.61 25.98 -2.87
CA LEU A 442 -14.72 27.20 -3.66
C LEU A 442 -13.87 28.37 -3.13
N PRO A 443 -13.75 28.62 -1.81
CA PRO A 443 -12.92 29.71 -1.30
C PRO A 443 -11.43 29.50 -1.62
N ALA A 444 -10.94 28.26 -1.50
CA ALA A 444 -9.57 27.91 -1.83
C ALA A 444 -9.30 28.09 -3.33
N ALA A 445 -10.23 27.63 -4.17
CA ALA A 445 -10.15 27.79 -5.62
C ALA A 445 -10.16 29.27 -6.04
N ALA A 446 -11.01 30.09 -5.39
CA ALA A 446 -11.07 31.52 -5.64
C ALA A 446 -9.78 32.24 -5.21
N ALA A 447 -9.18 31.85 -4.08
CA ALA A 447 -7.90 32.38 -3.63
C ALA A 447 -6.75 32.02 -4.62
N SER A 448 -6.67 30.76 -5.04
CA SER A 448 -5.68 30.31 -6.03
C SER A 448 -5.84 31.05 -7.37
N LEU A 449 -7.07 31.21 -7.86
CA LEU A 449 -7.34 31.98 -9.08
C LEU A 449 -6.97 33.45 -8.92
N SER A 450 -7.26 34.07 -7.78
CA SER A 450 -6.86 35.46 -7.49
C SER A 450 -5.35 35.63 -7.54
N GLN A 451 -4.59 34.68 -6.97
CA GLN A 451 -3.14 34.69 -7.03
C GLN A 451 -2.63 34.53 -8.47
N ILE A 452 -3.11 33.53 -9.20
CA ILE A 452 -2.69 33.28 -10.59
C ILE A 452 -3.00 34.48 -11.49
N TYR A 453 -4.19 35.06 -11.37
CA TYR A 453 -4.62 36.17 -12.23
C TYR A 453 -3.91 37.46 -11.87
N SER A 454 -3.58 37.69 -10.59
CA SER A 454 -2.80 38.87 -10.18
C SER A 454 -1.33 38.80 -10.58
N GLN A 455 -0.79 37.59 -10.77
CA GLN A 455 0.58 37.37 -11.26
C GLN A 455 0.67 37.38 -12.79
N SER A 456 -0.43 37.17 -13.49
CA SER A 456 -0.47 37.20 -14.95
C SER A 456 -0.27 38.63 -15.49
N PRO A 457 0.54 38.83 -16.54
CA PRO A 457 0.71 40.15 -17.17
C PRO A 457 -0.51 40.59 -18.00
N HIS A 458 -1.40 39.66 -18.36
CA HIS A 458 -2.59 39.92 -19.18
C HIS A 458 -3.88 39.36 -18.54
N PRO A 459 -4.25 39.78 -17.32
CA PRO A 459 -5.45 39.28 -16.63
C PRO A 459 -6.74 39.56 -17.40
N GLU A 460 -6.73 40.57 -18.28
CA GLU A 460 -7.84 40.93 -19.15
C GLU A 460 -8.06 39.97 -20.33
N ALA A 461 -7.11 39.09 -20.64
CA ALA A 461 -7.30 38.07 -21.68
C ALA A 461 -7.83 36.76 -21.09
N LEU A 462 -7.66 36.52 -19.79
CA LEU A 462 -7.93 35.24 -19.16
C LEU A 462 -9.43 34.89 -19.06
N PRO A 463 -9.77 33.58 -18.93
CA PRO A 463 -11.14 33.09 -18.81
C PRO A 463 -11.93 33.76 -17.67
N ARG A 464 -13.23 34.01 -17.87
CA ARG A 464 -14.13 34.59 -16.84
C ARG A 464 -14.88 33.53 -16.03
N LEU A 465 -14.98 32.32 -16.56
CA LEU A 465 -15.65 31.20 -15.92
C LEU A 465 -14.68 30.03 -15.84
N VAL A 466 -14.45 29.55 -14.62
CA VAL A 466 -13.63 28.38 -14.33
C VAL A 466 -14.46 27.35 -13.57
N ARG A 467 -14.27 26.07 -13.87
CA ARG A 467 -14.88 24.96 -13.14
C ARG A 467 -13.91 24.38 -12.13
N LEU A 468 -14.37 24.12 -10.92
CA LEU A 468 -13.63 23.32 -9.95
C LEU A 468 -13.97 21.84 -10.18
N THR A 469 -12.97 21.02 -10.47
CA THR A 469 -13.11 19.59 -10.72
C THR A 469 -12.27 18.78 -9.72
N THR A 470 -12.55 17.47 -9.62
CA THR A 470 -11.78 16.61 -8.72
C THR A 470 -10.38 16.41 -9.25
N THR A 471 -10.22 15.91 -10.48
CA THR A 471 -8.92 15.48 -10.98
C THR A 471 -8.14 16.60 -11.65
N GLY A 472 -8.83 17.61 -12.19
CA GLY A 472 -8.25 18.60 -13.08
C GLY A 472 -7.85 18.02 -14.45
N THR A 473 -7.47 18.90 -15.36
CA THR A 473 -6.96 18.53 -16.68
C THR A 473 -5.43 18.48 -16.67
N MET A 474 -4.84 17.43 -17.24
CA MET A 474 -3.39 17.34 -17.43
C MET A 474 -3.09 16.83 -18.83
N GLY A 475 -1.84 16.90 -19.28
CA GLY A 475 -1.42 16.46 -20.62
C GLY A 475 -1.75 15.02 -21.01
N GLY A 476 -2.21 14.17 -20.08
CA GLY A 476 -2.71 12.82 -20.34
C GLY A 476 -4.25 12.63 -20.27
N ASN A 477 -5.01 13.61 -19.78
CA ASN A 477 -6.48 13.55 -19.66
C ASN A 477 -7.13 14.56 -20.62
N ILE A 478 -8.04 14.10 -21.49
CA ILE A 478 -8.62 14.95 -22.52
C ILE A 478 -9.79 15.76 -21.93
N HIS A 479 -9.57 17.07 -21.75
CA HIS A 479 -10.67 18.00 -21.48
C HIS A 479 -11.57 18.10 -22.74
N PRO A 480 -12.92 18.08 -22.58
CA PRO A 480 -13.82 18.24 -23.71
C PRO A 480 -13.57 19.58 -24.43
N LYS A 481 -13.46 19.54 -25.76
CA LYS A 481 -13.16 20.74 -26.56
C LYS A 481 -14.35 21.69 -26.67
N GLY A 482 -14.04 22.97 -26.88
CA GLY A 482 -15.00 24.00 -27.28
C GLY A 482 -15.65 24.79 -26.14
N LEU A 483 -16.29 25.91 -26.51
CA LEU A 483 -16.71 26.97 -25.60
C LEU A 483 -17.74 26.54 -24.53
N ASN A 484 -18.49 25.47 -24.76
CA ASN A 484 -19.46 24.92 -23.80
C ASN A 484 -18.81 24.22 -22.60
N ASN A 485 -17.49 24.02 -22.65
CA ASN A 485 -16.69 23.37 -21.63
C ASN A 485 -15.66 24.39 -21.11
N PRO A 486 -16.03 25.26 -20.16
CA PRO A 486 -15.13 26.24 -19.57
C PRO A 486 -13.89 25.56 -18.97
N PRO A 487 -12.75 26.28 -18.90
CA PRO A 487 -11.53 25.77 -18.28
C PRO A 487 -11.74 25.32 -16.85
N ASP A 488 -10.89 24.42 -16.37
CA ASP A 488 -11.01 23.82 -15.05
C ASP A 488 -9.73 23.87 -14.21
N ILE A 489 -9.94 23.85 -12.90
CA ILE A 489 -8.92 23.73 -11.88
C ILE A 489 -9.20 22.46 -11.06
N GLY A 490 -8.19 21.60 -10.93
CA GLY A 490 -8.29 20.37 -10.17
C GLY A 490 -8.04 20.56 -8.68
N ALA A 491 -8.83 19.90 -7.84
CA ALA A 491 -8.61 19.83 -6.39
C ALA A 491 -7.70 18.65 -5.97
N HIS A 492 -7.47 17.66 -6.84
CA HIS A 492 -6.62 16.50 -6.56
C HIS A 492 -5.22 16.95 -6.15
N GLY A 493 -4.59 16.26 -5.20
CA GLY A 493 -3.27 16.63 -4.67
C GLY A 493 -3.29 17.78 -3.65
N SER A 494 -4.42 18.49 -3.51
CA SER A 494 -4.58 19.60 -2.56
C SER A 494 -5.82 19.50 -1.65
N ARG A 495 -6.61 18.41 -1.76
CA ARG A 495 -7.73 18.16 -0.83
C ARG A 495 -7.22 17.93 0.60
N GLY A 496 -8.10 18.17 1.57
CA GLY A 496 -7.86 17.91 2.98
C GLY A 496 -9.17 17.57 3.68
N LEU A 497 -9.13 17.12 4.93
CA LEU A 497 -10.35 16.96 5.75
C LEU A 497 -11.06 18.29 5.98
N ALA A 498 -10.29 19.39 6.02
CA ALA A 498 -10.79 20.74 5.87
C ALA A 498 -10.19 21.32 4.57
N PRO A 499 -10.91 22.19 3.85
CA PRO A 499 -10.38 22.87 2.69
C PRO A 499 -9.11 23.66 3.05
N PRO A 500 -8.07 23.63 2.20
CA PRO A 500 -6.90 24.47 2.40
C PRO A 500 -7.24 25.96 2.18
N HIS A 501 -6.35 26.86 2.57
CA HIS A 501 -6.52 28.29 2.28
C HIS A 501 -6.35 28.60 0.78
N GLN A 502 -5.51 27.84 0.09
CA GLN A 502 -5.26 27.89 -1.34
C GLN A 502 -4.78 26.52 -1.82
N PHE A 503 -5.01 26.16 -3.09
CA PHE A 503 -4.41 24.97 -3.68
C PHE A 503 -2.90 25.18 -3.88
N ALA A 504 -2.15 24.08 -3.77
CA ALA A 504 -0.69 24.12 -3.89
C ALA A 504 -0.27 24.66 -5.28
N SER A 505 0.67 25.60 -5.28
CA SER A 505 1.23 26.25 -6.48
C SER A 505 2.65 25.76 -6.79
N ASP A 506 3.06 24.62 -6.23
CA ASP A 506 4.40 24.10 -6.42
C ASP A 506 4.53 23.55 -7.84
N ALA A 507 5.40 24.15 -8.65
CA ALA A 507 5.70 23.74 -10.03
C ALA A 507 6.18 22.27 -10.17
N MET A 508 6.64 21.68 -9.05
CA MET A 508 7.05 20.28 -8.92
C MET A 508 5.87 19.32 -8.62
N SER A 509 4.69 19.83 -8.29
CA SER A 509 3.50 18.99 -8.09
C SER A 509 2.84 18.67 -9.43
N SER A 510 2.40 17.42 -9.60
CA SER A 510 1.62 16.97 -10.75
C SER A 510 0.21 17.59 -10.81
N THR A 511 -0.16 18.42 -9.82
CA THR A 511 -1.51 18.93 -9.56
C THR A 511 -1.55 20.46 -9.45
N ASP A 512 -0.57 21.12 -10.06
CA ASP A 512 -0.51 22.59 -10.14
C ASP A 512 -1.78 23.16 -10.80
N ALA A 513 -2.46 24.03 -10.06
CA ALA A 513 -3.63 24.78 -10.51
C ALA A 513 -3.37 25.50 -11.84
N GLY A 514 -2.17 26.06 -12.03
CA GLY A 514 -1.77 26.74 -13.26
C GLY A 514 -1.68 25.77 -14.45
N ARG A 515 -1.16 24.55 -14.24
CA ARG A 515 -1.11 23.52 -15.28
C ARG A 515 -2.49 23.06 -15.69
N SER A 516 -3.39 22.82 -14.73
CA SER A 516 -4.77 22.42 -15.05
C SER A 516 -5.48 23.46 -15.91
N LEU A 517 -5.31 24.74 -15.55
CA LEU A 517 -5.84 25.86 -16.33
C LEU A 517 -5.22 25.94 -17.72
N ALA A 518 -3.91 25.73 -17.86
CA ALA A 518 -3.24 25.77 -19.17
C ALA A 518 -3.81 24.70 -20.13
N TYR A 519 -3.85 23.44 -19.70
CA TYR A 519 -4.35 22.35 -20.54
C TYR A 519 -5.85 22.47 -20.86
N SER A 520 -6.67 22.84 -19.88
CA SER A 520 -8.11 22.99 -20.11
C SER A 520 -8.44 24.23 -20.95
N THR A 521 -7.68 25.32 -20.82
CA THR A 521 -7.82 26.54 -21.64
C THR A 521 -7.43 26.28 -23.09
N GLU A 522 -6.38 25.49 -23.33
CA GLU A 522 -6.00 25.07 -24.69
C GLU A 522 -7.11 24.27 -25.37
N ALA A 523 -7.77 23.37 -24.64
CA ALA A 523 -8.89 22.60 -25.17
C ALA A 523 -10.16 23.44 -25.38
N TRP A 524 -10.37 24.44 -24.51
CA TRP A 524 -11.53 25.33 -24.53
C TRP A 524 -11.48 26.35 -25.67
N CYS A 525 -10.34 27.00 -25.87
CA CYS A 525 -10.17 28.10 -26.82
C CYS A 525 -9.26 27.72 -27.99
N THR A 526 -9.85 27.55 -29.17
CA THR A 526 -9.07 27.22 -30.36
C THR A 526 -8.13 28.35 -30.78
N GLY A 527 -6.86 28.02 -31.02
CA GLY A 527 -5.86 28.98 -31.53
C GLY A 527 -4.88 29.51 -30.47
N THR A 528 -5.01 29.07 -29.22
CA THR A 528 -4.03 29.29 -28.14
C THR A 528 -2.90 28.27 -28.18
N ASP A 529 -1.70 28.66 -27.74
CA ASP A 529 -0.55 27.77 -27.57
C ASP A 529 -0.35 27.38 -26.08
N LEU A 530 -0.09 26.11 -25.80
CA LEU A 530 0.05 25.60 -24.43
C LEU A 530 1.22 26.26 -23.66
N LEU A 531 2.36 26.53 -24.33
CA LEU A 531 3.52 27.14 -23.69
C LEU A 531 3.22 28.59 -23.29
N ASP A 532 2.45 29.30 -24.11
CA ASP A 532 2.00 30.66 -23.80
C ASP A 532 1.06 30.65 -22.59
N LEU A 533 0.15 29.67 -22.54
CA LEU A 533 -0.79 29.50 -21.43
C LEU A 533 -0.07 29.14 -20.12
N GLN A 534 0.94 28.28 -20.15
CA GLN A 534 1.76 27.94 -18.97
C GLN A 534 2.44 29.18 -18.38
N LYS A 535 2.97 30.07 -19.24
CA LYS A 535 3.55 31.35 -18.81
C LYS A 535 2.50 32.34 -18.28
N LEU A 536 1.33 32.41 -18.92
CA LEU A 536 0.25 33.29 -18.50
C LEU A 536 -0.36 32.88 -17.14
N PHE A 537 -0.34 31.59 -16.81
CA PHE A 537 -0.82 31.05 -15.54
C PHE A 537 0.27 30.85 -14.48
N GLY A 538 1.49 31.36 -14.72
CA GLY A 538 2.58 31.34 -13.73
C GLY A 538 3.19 29.96 -13.47
N VAL A 539 2.99 28.99 -14.37
CA VAL A 539 3.66 27.68 -14.34
C VAL A 539 5.13 27.83 -14.69
N ASP A 540 5.41 28.64 -15.72
CA ASP A 540 6.76 29.00 -16.16
C ASP A 540 6.99 30.51 -15.97
N GLU A 541 8.26 30.91 -15.85
CA GLU A 541 8.62 32.33 -15.84
C GLU A 541 8.12 33.02 -17.11
N TYR A 542 7.49 34.17 -16.91
CA TYR A 542 6.96 34.92 -18.03
C TYR A 542 8.08 35.42 -18.95
N ALA A 543 8.01 35.00 -20.21
CA ALA A 543 8.82 35.53 -21.29
C ALA A 543 7.98 35.57 -22.56
N GLN A 544 7.93 36.73 -23.22
CA GLN A 544 7.16 36.93 -24.43
C GLN A 544 7.62 35.95 -25.52
N THR A 545 6.68 35.22 -26.11
CA THR A 545 6.91 34.25 -27.19
C THR A 545 6.46 34.82 -28.53
N PRO A 546 6.92 34.24 -29.66
CA PRO A 546 6.44 34.64 -30.99
C PRO A 546 4.93 34.41 -31.20
N THR A 547 4.31 33.54 -30.39
CA THR A 547 2.89 33.15 -30.48
C THR A 547 1.99 33.90 -29.50
N MET A 548 2.54 34.65 -28.53
CA MET A 548 1.80 35.29 -27.45
C MET A 548 0.66 36.19 -27.96
N ASP A 549 0.92 37.03 -28.96
CA ASP A 549 -0.10 37.95 -29.49
C ASP A 549 -1.29 37.20 -30.12
N LYS A 550 -1.01 36.06 -30.78
CA LYS A 550 -2.04 35.19 -31.35
C LYS A 550 -2.85 34.50 -30.25
N THR A 551 -2.18 34.01 -29.22
CA THR A 551 -2.81 33.39 -28.04
C THR A 551 -3.71 34.41 -27.32
N LEU A 552 -3.25 35.63 -27.07
CA LEU A 552 -4.03 36.70 -26.43
C LEU A 552 -5.24 37.12 -27.27
N ALA A 553 -5.11 37.19 -28.60
CA ALA A 553 -6.22 37.50 -29.50
C ALA A 553 -7.28 36.39 -29.50
N ALA A 554 -6.86 35.12 -29.51
CA ALA A 554 -7.76 33.99 -29.41
C ALA A 554 -8.52 33.99 -28.08
N LEU A 555 -7.79 34.16 -26.96
CA LEU A 555 -8.37 34.23 -25.61
C LEU A 555 -9.41 35.34 -25.49
N LYS A 556 -9.13 36.54 -25.99
CA LYS A 556 -10.09 37.66 -26.01
C LYS A 556 -11.39 37.33 -26.76
N THR A 557 -11.31 36.50 -27.78
CA THR A 557 -12.47 36.06 -28.58
C THR A 557 -13.28 34.98 -27.86
N CYS A 558 -12.61 34.07 -27.15
CA CYS A 558 -13.25 33.01 -26.37
C CYS A 558 -13.81 33.48 -25.03
N ARG A 559 -13.34 34.63 -24.53
CA ARG A 559 -13.71 35.23 -23.24
C ARG A 559 -15.19 35.66 -23.23
N VAL A 560 -16.08 34.71 -22.97
CA VAL A 560 -17.53 34.90 -22.75
C VAL A 560 -17.84 34.91 -21.26
#